data_AF-A0A2S8YZ13-F1
#
_entry.id   AF-A0A2S8YZ13-F1
#
_cell.length_a   1.000
_cell.length_b   1.000
_cell.length_c   1.000
_cell.angle_alpha   90.00
_cell.angle_beta   90.00
_cell.angle_gamma   90.00
#
_symmetry.space_group_name_H-M   'P 1'
#
loop_
_entity.id
_entity.type
_entity.pdbx_description
1 polymer ?
#
loop_
_entity_poly.entity_id
_entity_poly.type
_entity_poly.pdbx_seq_one_letter_code
_entity_poly.pdbx_strand_id
1 'polypeptide(L)'
;MKVIYTNSPGSERGTCYRRLDQFFGVIDGATSVSVQGDAPHIGEAYHRQGISVSEIEEGLRLDGPTLAQWLEQGYKASAYPPDGYASLSSQAEIDKAMEVEGDGDDETDPHKMKVPQLKEWLTAKGIAFDASANKPDLQALIPKE
;
A
#
# COMPACT_ATOMS: atom_id res chain seq x y z
N MET A 1 18.15 31.00 0.20
CA MET A 1 17.30 30.94 1.41
C MET A 1 16.54 29.61 1.44
N LYS A 2 16.48 28.91 2.58
CA LYS A 2 15.70 27.66 2.69
C LYS A 2 14.25 27.99 3.04
N VAL A 3 13.31 27.35 2.36
CA VAL A 3 11.88 27.53 2.59
C VAL A 3 11.29 26.19 2.98
N ILE A 4 10.57 26.13 4.11
CA ILE A 4 9.89 24.91 4.54
C ILE A 4 8.39 25.19 4.57
N TYR A 5 7.64 24.43 3.78
CA TYR A 5 6.19 24.39 3.85
C TYR A 5 5.79 23.30 4.84
N THR A 6 5.19 23.68 5.95
CA THR A 6 4.75 22.77 7.02
C THR A 6 3.60 23.41 7.80
N ASN A 7 2.67 22.58 8.28
CA ASN A 7 1.65 23.02 9.24
C ASN A 7 2.14 23.02 10.69
N SER A 8 3.34 22.48 10.94
CA SER A 8 3.98 22.45 12.25
C SER A 8 4.85 23.70 12.48
N PRO A 9 4.88 24.25 13.70
CA PRO A 9 5.78 25.36 14.00
C PRO A 9 7.24 24.92 13.88
N GLY A 10 8.03 25.70 13.16
CA GLY A 10 9.46 25.47 12.99
C GLY A 10 10.31 26.60 13.57
N SER A 11 11.57 26.29 13.89
CA SER A 11 12.47 27.22 14.59
C SER A 11 13.92 27.18 14.07
N GLU A 12 14.15 26.57 12.91
CA GLU A 12 15.47 26.57 12.27
C GLU A 12 15.87 27.99 11.81
N ARG A 13 17.05 28.45 12.22
CA ARG A 13 17.56 29.77 11.86
C ARG A 13 17.91 29.81 10.38
N GLY A 14 17.54 30.89 9.70
CA GLY A 14 17.78 31.06 8.26
C GLY A 14 16.78 30.34 7.36
N THR A 15 15.73 29.76 7.96
CA THR A 15 14.68 29.03 7.27
C THR A 15 13.36 29.76 7.35
N CYS A 16 12.70 29.89 6.21
CA CYS A 16 11.38 30.50 6.10
C CYS A 16 10.32 29.43 6.22
N TYR A 17 9.63 29.39 7.36
CA TYR A 17 8.50 28.50 7.56
C TYR A 17 7.23 29.14 7.01
N ARG A 18 6.52 28.41 6.16
CA ARG A 18 5.19 28.77 5.67
C ARG A 18 4.24 27.60 5.84
N ARG A 19 2.95 27.90 6.00
CA ARG A 19 1.91 26.87 5.91
C ARG A 19 1.68 26.49 4.46
N LEU A 20 1.25 25.24 4.26
CA LEU A 20 0.90 24.69 2.95
C LEU A 20 -0.19 25.55 2.28
N ASP A 21 -1.21 25.96 3.06
CA ASP A 21 -2.32 26.83 2.63
C ASP A 21 -1.89 28.28 2.29
N GLN A 22 -0.69 28.69 2.72
CA GLN A 22 -0.17 30.05 2.51
C GLN A 22 0.74 30.16 1.27
N PHE A 23 0.55 29.25 0.31
CA PHE A 23 1.25 29.28 -0.96
C PHE A 23 0.58 30.28 -1.93
N PHE A 24 1.20 31.45 -2.09
CA PHE A 24 0.78 32.47 -3.07
C PHE A 24 1.67 32.52 -4.32
N GLY A 25 2.65 31.61 -4.41
CA GLY A 25 3.67 31.62 -5.44
C GLY A 25 5.06 31.36 -4.88
N VAL A 26 5.98 31.16 -5.81
CA VAL A 26 7.40 30.94 -5.56
C VAL A 26 8.07 32.18 -4.98
N ILE A 27 8.86 31.97 -3.92
CA ILE A 27 9.58 33.04 -3.23
C ILE A 27 10.87 33.36 -3.98
N ASP A 28 11.01 34.62 -4.39
CA ASP A 28 12.25 35.16 -4.96
C ASP A 28 13.42 35.01 -3.96
N GLY A 29 14.51 34.38 -4.39
CA GLY A 29 15.68 34.08 -3.53
C GLY A 29 15.64 32.74 -2.77
N ALA A 30 14.60 31.92 -2.95
CA ALA A 30 14.59 30.55 -2.48
C ALA A 30 15.63 29.71 -3.23
N THR A 31 16.50 29.03 -2.48
CA THR A 31 17.56 28.17 -3.04
C THR A 31 17.29 26.68 -2.81
N SER A 32 16.43 26.38 -1.85
CA SER A 32 15.95 25.03 -1.55
C SER A 32 14.59 25.15 -0.88
N VAL A 33 13.66 24.31 -1.31
CA VAL A 33 12.33 24.21 -0.69
C VAL A 33 12.15 22.81 -0.13
N SER A 34 11.50 22.71 1.02
CA SER A 34 11.08 21.44 1.58
C SER A 34 9.60 21.47 1.92
N VAL A 35 8.83 20.47 1.50
CA VAL A 35 7.38 20.44 1.66
C VAL A 35 7.01 19.25 2.54
N GLN A 36 6.43 19.52 3.71
CA GLN A 36 5.93 18.53 4.66
C GLN A 36 4.44 18.34 4.44
N GLY A 37 4.06 17.26 3.76
CA GLY A 37 2.68 16.83 3.51
C GLY A 37 2.26 16.87 2.05
N ASP A 38 0.99 16.53 1.78
CA ASP A 38 0.42 16.42 0.44
C ASP A 38 0.15 17.80 -0.19
N ALA A 39 1.18 18.40 -0.79
CA ALA A 39 1.06 19.65 -1.55
C ALA A 39 1.92 19.65 -2.81
N PRO A 40 1.57 18.81 -3.81
CA PRO A 40 2.37 18.64 -5.03
C PRO A 40 2.51 19.94 -5.83
N HIS A 41 1.47 20.78 -5.81
CA HIS A 41 1.46 22.07 -6.51
C HIS A 41 2.55 23.04 -6.05
N ILE A 42 2.98 22.97 -4.78
CA ILE A 42 4.07 23.79 -4.24
C ILE A 42 5.39 23.29 -4.78
N GLY A 43 5.66 21.98 -4.64
CA GLY A 43 6.88 21.35 -5.15
C GLY A 43 7.05 21.59 -6.65
N GLU A 44 6.00 21.39 -7.43
CA GLU A 44 6.01 21.66 -8.87
C GLU A 44 6.36 23.10 -9.23
N ALA A 45 5.79 24.09 -8.52
CA ALA A 45 6.03 25.50 -8.82
C ALA A 45 7.51 25.89 -8.63
N TYR A 46 8.14 25.37 -7.57
CA TYR A 46 9.57 25.57 -7.32
C TYR A 46 10.45 24.76 -8.28
N HIS A 47 10.03 23.54 -8.63
CA HIS A 47 10.75 22.71 -9.60
C HIS A 47 10.81 23.36 -10.99
N ARG A 48 9.71 23.97 -11.45
CA ARG A 48 9.67 24.71 -12.73
C ARG A 48 10.61 25.91 -12.76
N GLN A 49 10.99 26.46 -11.60
CA GLN A 49 11.97 27.54 -11.47
C GLN A 49 13.42 27.02 -11.34
N GLY A 50 13.63 25.70 -11.45
CA GLY A 50 14.95 25.07 -11.28
C GLY A 50 15.44 25.02 -9.84
N ILE A 51 14.54 25.16 -8.85
CA ILE A 51 14.88 25.15 -7.43
C ILE A 51 14.73 23.72 -6.89
N SER A 52 15.70 23.25 -6.11
CA SER A 52 15.68 21.91 -5.52
C SER A 52 14.56 21.77 -4.49
N VAL A 53 13.65 20.82 -4.74
CA VAL A 53 12.50 20.48 -3.88
C VAL A 53 12.83 19.18 -3.15
N SER A 54 12.66 19.18 -1.82
CA SER A 54 12.76 17.99 -0.99
C SER A 54 11.43 17.74 -0.28
N GLU A 55 10.80 16.61 -0.53
CA GLU A 55 9.63 16.21 0.22
C GLU A 55 10.09 15.79 1.62
N ILE A 56 9.54 16.46 2.64
CA ILE A 56 9.72 16.06 4.02
C ILE A 56 8.61 15.04 4.23
N GLU A 57 8.96 13.76 4.26
CA GLU A 57 8.02 12.72 4.63
C GLU A 57 7.38 13.13 5.97
N GLU A 58 6.07 13.36 5.98
CA GLU A 58 5.34 13.47 7.24
C GLU A 58 5.63 12.17 7.99
N GLY A 59 6.30 12.27 9.15
CA GLY A 59 6.65 11.09 9.93
C GLY A 59 5.41 10.23 10.07
N LEU A 60 5.51 8.98 9.60
CA LEU A 60 4.39 8.05 9.53
C LEU A 60 3.61 8.07 10.85
N ARG A 61 2.30 8.30 10.77
CA ARG A 61 1.44 8.34 11.96
C ARG A 61 1.51 6.99 12.66
N LEU A 62 1.88 7.04 13.94
CA LEU A 62 1.95 5.85 14.81
C LEU A 62 0.58 5.48 15.39
N ASP A 63 -0.41 6.38 15.32
CA ASP A 63 -1.78 6.15 15.82
C ASP A 63 -2.69 5.49 14.77
N GLY A 64 -2.13 4.64 13.90
CA GLY A 64 -2.87 3.94 12.84
C GLY A 64 -3.73 2.77 13.33
N PRO A 65 -4.59 2.20 12.47
CA PRO A 65 -5.26 0.95 12.79
C PRO A 65 -4.26 -0.21 12.82
N THR A 66 -4.56 -1.24 13.61
CA THR A 66 -3.89 -2.54 13.46
C THR A 66 -4.46 -3.27 12.26
N LEU A 67 -3.72 -4.24 11.72
CA LEU A 67 -4.19 -5.08 10.62
C LEU A 67 -5.51 -5.79 10.96
N ALA A 68 -5.69 -6.23 12.22
CA ALA A 68 -6.94 -6.84 12.67
C ALA A 68 -8.13 -5.87 12.52
N GLN A 69 -8.01 -4.63 12.99
CA GLN A 69 -9.04 -3.60 12.83
C GLN A 69 -9.26 -3.22 11.36
N TRP A 70 -8.21 -3.25 10.54
CA TRP A 70 -8.28 -2.99 9.12
C TRP A 70 -9.13 -4.07 8.41
N LEU A 71 -8.91 -5.34 8.75
CA LEU A 71 -9.68 -6.49 8.25
C LEU A 71 -11.12 -6.50 8.77
N GLU A 72 -11.34 -6.19 10.05
CA GLU A 72 -12.68 -6.11 10.64
C GLU A 72 -13.56 -5.05 9.98
N GLN A 73 -12.95 -3.97 9.50
CA GLN A 73 -13.62 -2.95 8.69
C GLN A 73 -13.88 -3.41 7.24
N GLY A 74 -13.44 -4.60 6.86
CA GLY A 74 -13.60 -5.17 5.52
C GLY A 74 -12.58 -4.66 4.50
N TYR A 75 -11.50 -4.01 4.95
CA TYR A 75 -10.40 -3.61 4.07
C TYR A 75 -9.39 -4.74 3.91
N LYS A 76 -8.69 -4.72 2.77
CA LYS A 76 -7.75 -5.77 2.40
C LYS A 76 -6.44 -5.67 3.17
N ALA A 77 -5.90 -6.78 3.69
CA ALA A 77 -4.51 -6.85 4.23
C ALA A 77 -3.48 -6.35 3.21
N SER A 78 -3.71 -6.58 1.92
CA SER A 78 -2.88 -6.08 0.83
C SER A 78 -2.89 -4.55 0.68
N ALA A 79 -3.89 -3.88 1.26
CA ALA A 79 -4.01 -2.42 1.30
C ALA A 79 -3.55 -1.83 2.66
N TYR A 80 -2.94 -2.64 3.53
CA TYR A 80 -2.36 -2.22 4.80
C TYR A 80 -0.84 -2.02 4.66
N PRO A 81 -0.23 -1.02 5.32
CA PRO A 81 -0.85 0.05 6.11
C PRO A 81 -1.47 1.15 5.22
N PRO A 82 -2.43 1.93 5.75
CA PRO A 82 -2.93 3.11 5.05
C PRO A 82 -1.82 4.12 4.77
N ASP A 83 -1.95 4.86 3.67
CA ASP A 83 -0.97 5.87 3.28
C ASP A 83 -0.76 6.92 4.39
N GLY A 84 0.50 7.26 4.67
CA GLY A 84 0.88 8.15 5.77
C GLY A 84 0.82 7.54 7.17
N TYR A 85 0.55 6.24 7.32
CA TYR A 85 0.57 5.53 8.61
C TYR A 85 1.68 4.47 8.69
N ALA A 86 2.24 4.31 9.88
CA ALA A 86 3.20 3.27 10.15
C ALA A 86 2.47 1.94 10.38
N SER A 87 3.07 0.84 9.92
CA SER A 87 2.62 -0.50 10.25
C SER A 87 2.70 -0.72 11.76
N LEU A 88 1.54 -0.88 12.41
CA LEU A 88 1.46 -1.26 13.83
C LEU A 88 1.43 -2.77 14.03
N SER A 89 1.00 -3.51 13.02
CA SER A 89 1.04 -4.97 13.03
C SER A 89 2.39 -5.51 12.59
N SER A 90 2.75 -6.68 13.14
CA SER A 90 3.98 -7.36 12.77
C SER A 90 3.90 -7.92 11.35
N GLN A 91 5.03 -8.02 10.65
CA GLN A 91 5.09 -8.58 9.30
C GLN A 91 4.47 -9.98 9.21
N ALA A 92 4.62 -10.80 10.25
CA ALA A 92 4.01 -12.13 10.31
C ALA A 92 2.46 -12.10 10.34
N GLU A 93 1.85 -11.07 10.94
CA GLU A 93 0.39 -10.92 10.90
C GLU A 93 -0.07 -10.45 9.53
N ILE A 94 0.66 -9.53 8.92
CA ILE A 94 0.40 -9.00 7.57
C ILE A 94 0.48 -10.12 6.55
N ASP A 95 1.53 -10.93 6.62
CA ASP A 95 1.74 -12.08 5.75
C ASP A 95 0.62 -13.11 5.94
N LYS A 96 0.32 -13.51 7.18
CA LYS A 96 -0.77 -14.45 7.47
C LYS A 96 -2.13 -13.94 6.99
N ALA A 97 -2.42 -12.65 7.15
CA ALA A 97 -3.67 -12.08 6.66
C ALA A 97 -3.70 -12.01 5.13
N MET A 98 -2.57 -11.67 4.50
CA MET A 98 -2.44 -11.69 3.03
C MET A 98 -2.54 -13.11 2.46
N GLU A 99 -2.06 -14.12 3.19
CA GLU A 99 -2.26 -15.54 2.87
C GLU A 99 -3.75 -15.90 2.95
N VAL A 100 -4.45 -15.50 4.02
CA VAL A 100 -5.90 -15.73 4.18
C VAL A 100 -6.70 -14.97 3.12
N GLU A 101 -6.32 -13.74 2.78
CA GLU A 101 -6.93 -12.99 1.69
C GLU A 101 -6.69 -13.63 0.32
N GLY A 102 -5.47 -14.07 0.05
CA GLY A 102 -5.09 -14.79 -1.16
C GLY A 102 -5.57 -16.25 -1.19
N ASP A 103 -6.21 -16.71 -0.13
CA ASP A 103 -6.94 -17.98 -0.07
C ASP A 103 -8.47 -17.78 -0.20
N GLY A 104 -8.95 -16.54 -0.08
CA GLY A 104 -10.35 -16.14 -0.22
C GLY A 104 -10.78 -15.74 -1.63
N ASP A 105 -9.94 -15.93 -2.65
CA ASP A 105 -10.43 -15.98 -4.02
C ASP A 105 -11.06 -17.37 -4.22
N ASP A 106 -12.35 -17.44 -3.90
CA ASP A 106 -13.28 -18.48 -4.32
C ASP A 106 -13.40 -18.40 -5.86
N GLU A 107 -12.29 -18.62 -6.58
CA GLU A 107 -12.32 -18.83 -8.01
C GLU A 107 -13.01 -20.18 -8.21
N THR A 108 -14.32 -20.13 -8.47
CA THR A 108 -15.17 -21.29 -8.79
C THR A 108 -14.71 -22.04 -10.04
N ASP A 109 -13.71 -21.52 -10.75
CA ASP A 109 -13.07 -22.11 -11.92
C ASP A 109 -12.03 -23.18 -11.50
N PRO A 110 -12.30 -24.48 -11.70
CA PRO A 110 -11.36 -25.55 -11.33
C PRO A 110 -10.02 -25.48 -12.07
N HIS A 111 -9.93 -24.75 -13.20
CA HIS A 111 -8.67 -24.48 -13.90
C HIS A 111 -7.77 -23.43 -13.22
N LYS A 112 -8.33 -22.62 -12.32
CA LYS A 112 -7.60 -21.56 -11.62
C LYS A 112 -7.36 -21.89 -10.15
N MET A 113 -8.17 -22.78 -9.57
CA MET A 113 -7.98 -23.34 -8.22
C MET A 113 -6.53 -23.82 -7.98
N LYS A 114 -6.07 -23.69 -6.72
CA LYS A 114 -4.79 -24.25 -6.26
C LYS A 114 -4.87 -25.79 -6.21
N VAL A 115 -3.72 -26.47 -6.28
CA VAL A 115 -3.62 -27.95 -6.24
C VAL A 115 -4.41 -28.59 -5.08
N PRO A 116 -4.32 -28.12 -3.82
CA PRO A 116 -5.13 -28.68 -2.73
C PRO A 116 -6.63 -28.54 -2.98
N GLN A 117 -7.10 -27.35 -3.36
CA GLN A 117 -8.52 -27.09 -3.63
C GLN A 117 -9.03 -27.89 -4.85
N LEU A 118 -8.22 -28.06 -5.89
CA LEU A 118 -8.56 -28.88 -7.06
C LEU A 118 -8.72 -30.37 -6.70
N LYS A 119 -7.89 -30.88 -5.79
CA LYS A 119 -8.02 -32.26 -5.27
C LYS A 119 -9.31 -32.43 -4.48
N GLU A 120 -9.67 -31.45 -3.64
CA GLU A 120 -10.93 -31.46 -2.91
C GLU A 120 -12.13 -31.38 -3.87
N TRP A 121 -12.05 -30.54 -4.91
CA TRP A 121 -13.09 -30.42 -5.93
C TRP A 121 -13.26 -31.70 -6.75
N LEU A 122 -12.17 -32.33 -7.21
CA LEU A 122 -12.21 -33.61 -7.92
C LEU A 122 -12.79 -34.72 -7.03
N THR A 123 -12.41 -34.75 -5.74
CA THR A 123 -12.96 -35.69 -4.76
C THR A 123 -14.47 -35.48 -4.55
N ALA A 124 -14.90 -34.22 -4.44
CA ALA A 124 -16.31 -33.85 -4.30
C ALA A 124 -17.14 -34.20 -5.55
N LYS A 125 -16.53 -34.15 -6.74
CA LYS A 125 -17.12 -34.62 -7.99
C LYS A 125 -17.06 -36.14 -8.18
N GLY A 126 -16.40 -36.86 -7.27
CA GLY A 126 -16.22 -38.31 -7.35
C GLY A 126 -15.23 -38.76 -8.42
N ILE A 127 -14.34 -37.86 -8.86
CA ILE A 127 -13.30 -38.15 -9.85
C ILE A 127 -12.08 -38.71 -9.12
N ALA A 128 -11.72 -39.94 -9.43
CA ALA A 128 -10.49 -40.53 -8.92
C ALA A 128 -9.27 -39.89 -9.61
N PHE A 129 -8.35 -39.37 -8.81
CA PHE A 129 -7.08 -38.82 -9.28
C PHE A 129 -5.93 -39.41 -8.46
N ASP A 130 -4.72 -39.39 -9.03
CA ASP A 130 -3.54 -39.87 -8.33
C ASP A 130 -3.07 -38.81 -7.32
N ALA A 131 -2.79 -39.20 -6.07
CA ALA A 131 -2.34 -38.26 -5.04
C ALA A 131 -1.00 -37.59 -5.41
N SER A 132 -0.19 -38.25 -6.25
CA SER A 132 1.07 -37.75 -6.80
C SER A 132 0.92 -37.02 -8.15
N ALA A 133 -0.31 -36.87 -8.66
CA ALA A 133 -0.59 -36.15 -9.90
C ALA A 133 -0.23 -34.65 -9.75
N ASN A 134 0.40 -34.11 -10.79
CA ASN A 134 0.78 -32.70 -10.85
C ASN A 134 -0.41 -31.83 -11.25
N LYS A 135 -0.32 -30.51 -10.99
CA LYS A 135 -1.36 -29.52 -11.35
C LYS A 135 -1.96 -29.70 -12.76
N PRO A 136 -1.18 -29.84 -13.85
CA PRO A 136 -1.75 -30.01 -15.19
C PRO A 136 -2.51 -31.33 -15.37
N ASP A 137 -2.12 -32.39 -14.66
CA ASP A 137 -2.76 -33.71 -14.75
C ASP A 137 -4.13 -33.70 -14.04
N LEU A 138 -4.18 -33.09 -12.84
CA LEU A 138 -5.42 -32.85 -12.11
C LEU A 138 -6.38 -31.95 -12.91
N GLN A 139 -5.86 -30.95 -13.62
CA GLN A 139 -6.67 -30.07 -14.47
C GLN A 139 -7.21 -30.77 -15.72
N ALA A 140 -6.50 -31.78 -16.24
CA ALA A 140 -6.97 -32.58 -17.37
C ALA A 140 -8.14 -33.51 -17.00
N LEU A 141 -8.30 -33.82 -15.71
CA LEU A 141 -9.41 -34.61 -15.18
C LEU A 141 -10.68 -33.81 -14.96
N ILE A 142 -10.62 -32.48 -15.10
CA ILE A 142 -11.79 -31.61 -15.00
C ILE A 142 -12.73 -31.93 -16.19
N PRO A 143 -13.96 -32.42 -15.95
CA PRO A 143 -14.91 -32.64 -17.02
C PRO A 143 -15.25 -31.31 -17.68
N LYS A 144 -15.04 -31.24 -19.00
CA LYS A 144 -15.53 -30.15 -19.83
C LYS A 144 -17.00 -30.41 -20.09
N GLU A 145 -17.86 -29.68 -19.40
CA GLU A 145 -19.28 -29.57 -19.76
C GLU A 145 -19.44 -28.89 -21.13
#